data_AF-A0A3A8ITJ0-F1
#
_entry.id   AF-A0A3A8ITJ0-F1
#
_cell.length_a   1.000
_cell.length_b   1.000
_cell.length_c   1.000
_cell.angle_alpha   90.00
_cell.angle_beta   90.00
_cell.angle_gamma   90.00
#
_symmetry.space_group_name_H-M   'P 1'
#
loop_
_entity.id
_entity.type
_entity.pdbx_description
1 polymer ?
#
loop_
_entity_poly.entity_id
_entity_poly.type
_entity_poly.pdbx_seq_one_letter_code
_entity_poly.pdbx_strand_id
1 'polypeptide(L)'
;MGDLQPGLEGSRPESLVAVGRQLFYAADDGASGRELWVTDGDERDSRRVKDVRPGAAGSTPRFLTPVGGRLFFVADDGVHGPELWRSDGTSQGTVLVADIRRGAAGSAPDNLTVVGGRLYFTADDGMRGRELWSSDGTAAGTQLAQEFAPGPASLFLDDLTEWNGRLALVAYGDTSVTLWVTGGRAGTAQVYFRGPAQTVLFSLTPVGRDRLFFLVDRGQGEADLWVSWGVPLFTFPLRHFAGDYPSELTPLGNTVYFMAGAEGFFGEPGDPLFGGELWKSDGTLLGTRRVKDVNPGPEGSLPSGLTAMNGRLYFAADDGVHGRELWSTDGTSQGTVLVQDLEPGPVGSTPTALAATDGWLFFSAATAARGREAWYSDGESGRVQSLRDIAPAHLGSNPRGFVRSGSYVFFVANHPDQGEEPWALPFLTAGRCGRFGD
;
A
#
# COMPACT_ATOMS: atom_id res chain seq x y z
N MET A 1 14.29 14.65 -12.69
CA MET A 1 13.25 14.30 -13.66
C MET A 1 12.69 15.60 -14.20
N GLY A 2 12.38 15.63 -15.49
CA GLY A 2 11.78 16.80 -16.11
C GLY A 2 10.29 16.93 -15.80
N ASP A 3 9.79 18.16 -15.96
CA ASP A 3 8.38 18.53 -15.97
C ASP A 3 7.66 17.83 -17.14
N LEU A 4 6.89 16.76 -16.84
CA LEU A 4 6.25 15.93 -17.85
C LEU A 4 5.02 16.62 -18.47
N GLN A 5 4.28 17.39 -17.68
CA GLN A 5 3.14 18.19 -18.14
C GLN A 5 3.33 19.66 -17.74
N PRO A 6 3.90 20.49 -18.64
CA PRO A 6 4.25 21.86 -18.32
C PRO A 6 3.08 22.69 -17.81
N GLY A 7 3.32 23.40 -16.70
CA GLY A 7 2.37 24.31 -16.07
C GLY A 7 1.84 23.79 -14.73
N LEU A 8 0.82 24.45 -14.19
CA LEU A 8 0.35 24.17 -12.83
C LEU A 8 -0.50 22.89 -12.71
N GLU A 9 -0.89 22.28 -13.83
CA GLU A 9 -1.71 21.06 -13.82
C GLU A 9 -0.93 19.84 -13.31
N GLY A 10 0.36 19.78 -13.68
CA GLY A 10 1.28 18.68 -13.42
C GLY A 10 0.86 17.35 -14.02
N SER A 11 1.79 16.41 -14.13
CA SER A 11 1.56 15.08 -14.71
C SER A 11 0.83 14.10 -13.77
N ARG A 12 0.64 14.49 -12.51
CA ARG A 12 -0.06 13.76 -11.44
C ARG A 12 0.33 12.28 -11.38
N PRO A 13 1.60 11.95 -11.10
CA PRO A 13 2.07 10.56 -11.13
C PRO A 13 1.41 9.71 -10.05
N GLU A 14 1.17 8.45 -10.39
CA GLU A 14 0.56 7.45 -9.52
C GLU A 14 1.27 6.10 -9.63
N SER A 15 1.15 5.29 -8.59
CA SER A 15 1.62 3.90 -8.55
C SER A 15 3.11 3.74 -8.92
N LEU A 16 3.99 4.43 -8.21
CA LEU A 16 5.44 4.29 -8.38
C LEU A 16 5.87 2.88 -7.99
N VAL A 17 6.41 2.12 -8.95
CA VAL A 17 6.81 0.72 -8.76
C VAL A 17 8.18 0.47 -9.39
N ALA A 18 9.12 -0.02 -8.59
CA ALA A 18 10.43 -0.42 -9.08
C ALA A 18 10.40 -1.83 -9.68
N VAL A 19 10.97 -1.98 -10.88
CA VAL A 19 11.24 -3.28 -11.52
C VAL A 19 12.70 -3.30 -11.96
N GLY A 20 13.53 -4.07 -11.24
CA GLY A 20 14.97 -4.03 -11.44
C GLY A 20 15.55 -2.65 -11.14
N ARG A 21 16.15 -1.99 -12.15
CA ARG A 21 16.68 -0.62 -12.03
C ARG A 21 15.71 0.47 -12.52
N GLN A 22 14.58 0.06 -13.10
CA GLN A 22 13.61 0.98 -13.67
C GLN A 22 12.52 1.29 -12.65
N LEU A 23 12.00 2.50 -12.70
CA LEU A 23 10.78 2.90 -12.03
C LEU A 23 9.68 3.02 -13.09
N PHE A 24 8.55 2.38 -12.83
CA PHE A 24 7.32 2.52 -13.59
C PHE A 24 6.29 3.31 -12.79
N TYR A 25 5.47 4.09 -13.50
CA TYR A 25 4.39 4.89 -12.91
C TYR A 25 3.36 5.24 -13.98
N ALA A 26 2.14 5.57 -13.56
CA ALA A 26 1.12 6.12 -14.44
C ALA A 26 1.15 7.65 -14.35
N ALA A 27 1.12 8.35 -15.48
CA ALA A 27 1.11 9.82 -15.53
C ALA A 27 0.46 10.34 -16.81
N ASP A 28 -0.03 11.57 -16.76
CA ASP A 28 -0.60 12.30 -17.90
C ASP A 28 0.41 13.34 -18.41
N ASP A 29 0.63 13.42 -19.73
CA ASP A 29 1.51 14.44 -20.35
C ASP A 29 0.71 15.63 -20.91
N GLY A 30 -0.60 15.67 -20.67
CA GLY A 30 -1.53 16.68 -21.18
C GLY A 30 -1.89 16.50 -22.67
N ALA A 31 -1.32 15.51 -23.37
CA ALA A 31 -1.55 15.28 -24.80
C ALA A 31 -2.12 13.88 -25.09
N SER A 32 -1.67 12.88 -24.36
CA SER A 32 -1.93 11.45 -24.58
C SER A 32 -2.83 10.85 -23.50
N GLY A 33 -3.30 11.67 -22.56
CA GLY A 33 -3.96 11.19 -21.35
C GLY A 33 -3.01 10.37 -20.47
N ARG A 34 -3.58 9.71 -19.45
CA ARG A 34 -2.81 8.89 -18.51
C ARG A 34 -2.32 7.59 -19.15
N GLU A 35 -1.00 7.44 -19.21
CA GLU A 35 -0.31 6.30 -19.82
C GLU A 35 0.78 5.74 -18.89
N LEU A 36 1.40 4.62 -19.29
CA LEU A 36 2.47 3.98 -18.52
C LEU A 36 3.82 4.61 -18.89
N TRP A 37 4.54 5.09 -17.89
CA TRP A 37 5.86 5.70 -18.02
C TRP A 37 6.93 4.87 -17.35
N VAL A 38 8.17 5.05 -17.82
CA VAL A 38 9.36 4.41 -17.24
C VAL A 38 10.53 5.39 -17.21
N THR A 39 11.35 5.29 -16.17
CA THR A 39 12.60 6.06 -15.98
C THR A 39 13.58 5.25 -15.14
N ASP A 40 14.86 5.59 -15.18
CA ASP A 40 15.89 5.05 -14.27
C ASP A 40 16.49 6.12 -13.33
N GLY A 41 15.93 7.33 -13.36
CA GLY A 41 16.41 8.49 -12.61
C GLY A 41 17.16 9.53 -13.47
N ASP A 42 17.64 9.16 -14.66
CA ASP A 42 18.09 10.13 -15.66
C ASP A 42 16.87 10.71 -16.41
N GLU A 43 16.82 12.03 -16.53
CA GLU A 43 15.73 12.73 -17.22
C GLU A 43 15.67 12.36 -18.70
N ARG A 44 16.81 12.02 -19.30
CA ARG A 44 16.91 11.62 -20.72
C ARG A 44 16.28 10.27 -21.00
N ASP A 45 16.16 9.42 -19.97
CA ASP A 45 15.61 8.08 -20.08
C ASP A 45 14.17 7.98 -19.54
N SER A 46 13.60 9.10 -19.08
CA SER A 46 12.17 9.20 -18.77
C SER A 46 11.34 9.23 -20.05
N ARG A 47 10.44 8.25 -20.21
CA ARG A 47 9.62 8.14 -21.41
C ARG A 47 8.34 7.35 -21.19
N ARG A 48 7.33 7.64 -22.01
CA ARG A 48 6.17 6.77 -22.17
C ARG A 48 6.64 5.40 -22.68
N VAL A 49 6.20 4.33 -22.04
CA VAL A 49 6.56 2.97 -22.40
C VAL A 49 5.94 2.61 -23.75
N LYS A 50 4.64 2.85 -23.88
CA LYS A 50 3.83 2.68 -25.08
C LYS A 50 2.61 3.58 -24.94
N ASP A 51 2.16 4.16 -26.05
CA ASP A 51 0.84 4.76 -26.16
C ASP A 51 -0.17 3.63 -26.35
N VAL A 52 -0.73 3.11 -25.25
CA VAL A 52 -1.63 1.95 -25.31
C VAL A 52 -2.97 2.37 -25.90
N ARG A 53 -3.48 3.57 -25.54
CA ARG A 53 -4.69 4.13 -26.12
C ARG A 53 -4.42 5.54 -26.67
N PRO A 54 -4.17 5.65 -27.98
CA PRO A 54 -3.90 6.93 -28.61
C PRO A 54 -4.99 7.98 -28.38
N GLY A 55 -4.56 9.18 -27.96
CA GLY A 55 -5.40 10.36 -27.77
C GLY A 55 -5.64 10.70 -26.30
N ALA A 56 -6.28 11.85 -26.04
CA ALA A 56 -6.38 12.44 -24.70
C ALA A 56 -7.13 11.60 -23.63
N ALA A 57 -7.74 10.48 -24.01
CA ALA A 57 -8.38 9.58 -23.05
C ALA A 57 -7.35 8.76 -22.25
N GLY A 58 -6.23 8.37 -22.89
CA GLY A 58 -5.21 7.50 -22.30
C GLY A 58 -5.72 6.09 -21.90
N SER A 59 -4.78 5.23 -21.56
CA SER A 59 -5.07 3.83 -21.19
C SER A 59 -5.36 3.61 -19.70
N THR A 60 -5.14 4.63 -18.87
CA THR A 60 -5.34 4.62 -17.40
C THR A 60 -4.73 3.41 -16.70
N PRO A 61 -3.41 3.17 -16.79
CA PRO A 61 -2.75 2.04 -16.15
C PRO A 61 -2.97 2.01 -14.64
N ARG A 62 -3.40 0.87 -14.11
CA ARG A 62 -3.66 0.64 -12.68
C ARG A 62 -3.14 -0.73 -12.23
N PHE A 63 -3.05 -0.93 -10.91
CA PHE A 63 -2.57 -2.18 -10.30
C PHE A 63 -1.20 -2.63 -10.84
N LEU A 64 -0.23 -1.71 -10.83
CA LEU A 64 1.14 -1.99 -11.25
C LEU A 64 1.78 -3.03 -10.30
N THR A 65 1.99 -4.25 -10.80
CA THR A 65 2.45 -5.39 -10.01
C THR A 65 3.71 -6.01 -10.63
N PRO A 66 4.87 -5.97 -9.95
CA PRO A 66 6.10 -6.57 -10.45
C PRO A 66 6.06 -8.11 -10.35
N VAL A 67 6.35 -8.82 -11.44
CA VAL A 67 6.41 -10.29 -11.49
C VAL A 67 7.60 -10.75 -12.33
N GLY A 68 8.55 -11.45 -11.71
CA GLY A 68 9.66 -12.08 -12.43
C GLY A 68 10.49 -11.14 -13.29
N GLY A 69 10.69 -9.89 -12.85
CA GLY A 69 11.44 -8.85 -13.58
C GLY A 69 10.65 -8.15 -14.69
N ARG A 70 9.34 -8.36 -14.78
CA ARG A 70 8.42 -7.63 -15.66
C ARG A 70 7.35 -6.93 -14.84
N LEU A 71 6.71 -5.94 -15.43
CA LEU A 71 5.54 -5.29 -14.85
C LEU A 71 4.26 -5.87 -15.43
N PHE A 72 3.31 -6.20 -14.57
CA PHE A 72 1.92 -6.45 -14.95
C PHE A 72 1.06 -5.29 -14.49
N PHE A 73 0.02 -4.97 -15.25
CA PHE A 73 -0.88 -3.86 -14.96
C PHE A 73 -2.20 -4.05 -15.70
N VAL A 74 -3.20 -3.26 -15.35
CA VAL A 74 -4.49 -3.22 -16.05
C VAL A 74 -4.57 -1.94 -16.85
N ALA A 75 -4.99 -2.03 -18.11
CA ALA A 75 -5.13 -0.88 -19.00
C ALA A 75 -6.21 -1.14 -20.07
N ASP A 76 -6.79 -0.06 -20.60
CA ASP A 76 -7.79 -0.07 -21.67
C ASP A 76 -7.19 0.52 -22.95
N ASP A 77 -7.12 -0.25 -24.03
CA ASP A 77 -6.63 0.19 -25.35
C ASP A 77 -7.72 0.84 -26.23
N GLY A 78 -8.94 0.96 -25.72
CA GLY A 78 -10.11 1.46 -26.44
C GLY A 78 -10.78 0.44 -27.35
N VAL A 79 -10.27 -0.79 -27.43
CA VAL A 79 -10.81 -1.88 -28.26
C VAL A 79 -11.28 -3.06 -27.40
N HIS A 80 -10.48 -3.46 -26.42
CA HIS A 80 -10.72 -4.62 -25.56
C HIS A 80 -11.24 -4.24 -24.17
N GLY A 81 -11.43 -2.94 -23.88
CA GLY A 81 -11.73 -2.49 -22.53
C GLY A 81 -10.56 -2.75 -21.56
N PRO A 82 -10.77 -2.58 -20.24
CA PRO A 82 -9.73 -2.83 -19.25
C PRO A 82 -9.37 -4.32 -19.16
N GLU A 83 -8.15 -4.66 -19.50
CA GLU A 83 -7.63 -6.04 -19.54
C GLU A 83 -6.26 -6.15 -18.86
N LEU A 84 -5.72 -7.38 -18.73
CA LEU A 84 -4.40 -7.61 -18.16
C LEU A 84 -3.31 -7.36 -19.22
N TRP A 85 -2.39 -6.45 -18.92
CA TRP A 85 -1.23 -6.11 -19.73
C TRP A 85 0.08 -6.45 -19.02
N ARG A 86 1.14 -6.56 -19.81
CA ARG A 86 2.51 -6.74 -19.33
C ARG A 86 3.46 -5.83 -20.07
N SER A 87 4.50 -5.37 -19.38
CA SER A 87 5.63 -4.63 -19.97
C SER A 87 6.98 -5.13 -19.43
N ASP A 88 8.01 -5.08 -20.28
CA ASP A 88 9.42 -5.18 -19.89
C ASP A 88 10.13 -3.82 -19.89
N GLY A 89 9.37 -2.72 -19.99
CA GLY A 89 9.88 -1.36 -20.12
C GLY A 89 10.02 -0.88 -21.57
N THR A 90 9.82 -1.74 -22.57
CA THR A 90 9.89 -1.35 -23.99
C THR A 90 8.50 -1.29 -24.62
N SER A 91 8.35 -0.52 -25.71
CA SER A 91 7.09 -0.46 -26.46
C SER A 91 6.72 -1.82 -27.09
N GLN A 92 7.72 -2.57 -27.57
CA GLN A 92 7.52 -3.89 -28.18
C GLN A 92 7.17 -4.97 -27.14
N GLY A 93 7.78 -4.92 -25.96
CA GLY A 93 7.47 -5.82 -24.85
C GLY A 93 6.20 -5.45 -24.08
N THR A 94 5.53 -4.36 -24.47
CA THR A 94 4.25 -3.93 -23.87
C THR A 94 3.06 -4.46 -24.66
N VAL A 95 2.47 -5.53 -24.12
CA VAL A 95 1.49 -6.37 -24.82
C VAL A 95 0.33 -6.75 -23.91
N LEU A 96 -0.85 -6.89 -24.52
CA LEU A 96 -2.02 -7.51 -23.91
C LEU A 96 -1.66 -8.97 -23.59
N VAL A 97 -1.88 -9.39 -22.34
CA VAL A 97 -1.59 -10.76 -21.91
C VAL A 97 -2.64 -11.71 -22.44
N ALA A 98 -3.92 -11.37 -22.25
CA ALA A 98 -5.07 -12.08 -22.77
C ALA A 98 -6.27 -11.14 -22.85
N ASP A 99 -7.08 -11.27 -23.90
CA ASP A 99 -8.43 -10.71 -24.00
C ASP A 99 -9.39 -11.70 -23.31
N ILE A 100 -9.58 -11.55 -21.99
CA ILE A 100 -10.39 -12.47 -21.18
C ILE A 100 -11.87 -12.29 -21.53
N ARG A 101 -12.33 -11.04 -21.69
CA ARG A 101 -13.70 -10.73 -22.11
C ARG A 101 -13.70 -9.89 -23.38
N ARG A 102 -14.05 -10.55 -24.48
CA ARG A 102 -14.10 -9.92 -25.81
C ARG A 102 -14.97 -8.67 -25.85
N GLY A 103 -14.41 -7.63 -26.47
CA GLY A 103 -15.08 -6.38 -26.79
C GLY A 103 -14.82 -5.27 -25.77
N ALA A 104 -15.35 -4.07 -26.04
CA ALA A 104 -14.98 -2.85 -25.32
C ALA A 104 -15.37 -2.80 -23.82
N ALA A 105 -16.10 -3.79 -23.31
CA ALA A 105 -16.40 -3.87 -21.89
C ALA A 105 -15.18 -4.33 -21.07
N GLY A 106 -14.36 -5.24 -21.62
CA GLY A 106 -13.21 -5.84 -20.95
C GLY A 106 -13.56 -6.65 -19.70
N SER A 107 -12.57 -7.40 -19.21
CA SER A 107 -12.72 -8.25 -18.03
C SER A 107 -12.51 -7.52 -16.70
N ALA A 108 -12.02 -6.28 -16.77
CA ALA A 108 -11.70 -5.40 -15.65
C ALA A 108 -10.95 -6.12 -14.51
N PRO A 109 -9.74 -6.67 -14.76
CA PRO A 109 -8.98 -7.34 -13.72
C PRO A 109 -8.75 -6.44 -12.50
N ASP A 110 -8.76 -7.06 -11.32
CA ASP A 110 -8.60 -6.37 -10.04
C ASP A 110 -7.82 -7.24 -9.04
N ASN A 111 -7.30 -6.63 -7.98
CA ASN A 111 -6.58 -7.28 -6.89
C ASN A 111 -5.44 -8.19 -7.40
N LEU A 112 -4.52 -7.63 -8.21
CA LEU A 112 -3.38 -8.35 -8.77
C LEU A 112 -2.37 -8.77 -7.70
N THR A 113 -2.32 -10.07 -7.41
CA THR A 113 -1.55 -10.65 -6.30
C THR A 113 -0.63 -11.77 -6.78
N VAL A 114 0.64 -11.73 -6.36
CA VAL A 114 1.66 -12.70 -6.77
C VAL A 114 1.80 -13.79 -5.73
N VAL A 115 1.69 -15.06 -6.15
CA VAL A 115 1.94 -16.22 -5.28
C VAL A 115 2.87 -17.20 -5.98
N GLY A 116 4.02 -17.47 -5.39
CA GLY A 116 5.00 -18.42 -5.95
C GLY A 116 5.47 -18.07 -7.37
N GLY A 117 5.52 -16.78 -7.72
CA GLY A 117 5.91 -16.30 -9.05
C GLY A 117 4.82 -16.35 -10.12
N ARG A 118 3.59 -16.76 -9.77
CA ARG A 118 2.41 -16.71 -10.64
C ARG A 118 1.51 -15.55 -10.20
N LEU A 119 0.89 -14.86 -11.17
CA LEU A 119 -0.05 -13.79 -10.91
C LEU A 119 -1.46 -14.36 -10.75
N TYR A 120 -2.18 -13.89 -9.73
CA TYR A 120 -3.60 -14.15 -9.47
C TYR A 120 -4.34 -12.83 -9.39
N PHE A 121 -5.59 -12.83 -9.81
CA PHE A 121 -6.42 -11.62 -9.86
C PHE A 121 -7.89 -12.01 -10.01
N THR A 122 -8.81 -11.08 -9.78
CA THR A 122 -10.23 -11.30 -10.08
C THR A 122 -10.59 -10.66 -11.42
N ALA A 123 -11.43 -11.32 -12.22
CA ALA A 123 -11.86 -10.80 -13.52
C ALA A 123 -13.21 -11.41 -13.96
N ASP A 124 -13.96 -10.68 -14.79
CA ASP A 124 -15.25 -11.11 -15.35
C ASP A 124 -15.12 -11.49 -16.83
N ASP A 125 -15.35 -12.76 -17.16
CA ASP A 125 -15.31 -13.25 -18.56
C ASP A 125 -16.60 -13.01 -19.35
N GLY A 126 -17.60 -12.37 -18.73
CA GLY A 126 -18.92 -12.12 -19.30
C GLY A 126 -19.84 -13.35 -19.35
N MET A 127 -19.41 -14.50 -18.80
CA MET A 127 -20.17 -15.74 -18.74
C MET A 127 -20.43 -16.23 -17.31
N ARG A 128 -19.41 -16.15 -16.44
CA ARG A 128 -19.41 -16.65 -15.06
C ARG A 128 -19.44 -15.53 -14.01
N GLY A 129 -19.43 -14.27 -14.45
CA GLY A 129 -19.21 -13.14 -13.56
C GLY A 129 -17.76 -13.06 -13.08
N ARG A 130 -17.54 -12.24 -12.04
CA ARG A 130 -16.21 -12.00 -11.49
C ARG A 130 -15.74 -13.19 -10.65
N GLU A 131 -14.65 -13.81 -11.10
CA GLU A 131 -14.07 -15.01 -10.47
C GLU A 131 -12.55 -14.91 -10.32
N LEU A 132 -11.92 -15.91 -9.69
CA LEU A 132 -10.46 -15.93 -9.50
C LEU A 132 -9.76 -16.51 -10.73
N TRP A 133 -8.85 -15.72 -11.30
CA TRP A 133 -8.01 -16.06 -12.45
C TRP A 133 -6.55 -16.16 -12.06
N SER A 134 -5.76 -16.80 -12.92
CA SER A 134 -4.31 -16.86 -12.78
C SER A 134 -3.61 -16.74 -14.14
N SER A 135 -2.41 -16.18 -14.15
CA SER A 135 -1.59 -16.00 -15.34
C SER A 135 -0.10 -16.25 -15.06
N ASP A 136 0.59 -16.89 -16.02
CA ASP A 136 2.07 -16.87 -16.12
C ASP A 136 2.58 -15.73 -17.03
N GLY A 137 1.65 -14.88 -17.48
CA GLY A 137 1.89 -13.80 -18.42
C GLY A 137 1.76 -14.18 -19.89
N THR A 138 1.36 -15.39 -20.22
CA THR A 138 1.00 -15.75 -21.60
C THR A 138 -0.51 -15.87 -21.74
N ALA A 139 -1.03 -15.68 -22.95
CA ALA A 139 -2.45 -15.92 -23.23
C ALA A 139 -2.85 -17.35 -22.89
N ALA A 140 -2.04 -18.34 -23.26
CA ALA A 140 -2.29 -19.76 -22.99
C ALA A 140 -2.24 -20.11 -21.50
N GLY A 141 -1.38 -19.43 -20.74
CA GLY A 141 -1.26 -19.63 -19.29
C GLY A 141 -2.22 -18.76 -18.48
N THR A 142 -3.09 -17.97 -19.11
CA THR A 142 -4.12 -17.17 -18.47
C THR A 142 -5.44 -17.93 -18.43
N GLN A 143 -5.87 -18.33 -17.23
CA GLN A 143 -6.99 -19.25 -17.07
C GLN A 143 -7.71 -19.04 -15.74
N LEU A 144 -8.99 -19.42 -15.72
CA LEU A 144 -9.81 -19.51 -14.51
C LEU A 144 -9.12 -20.44 -13.51
N ALA A 145 -8.87 -19.95 -12.30
CA ALA A 145 -8.23 -20.70 -11.22
C ALA A 145 -9.26 -21.32 -10.28
N GLN A 146 -10.30 -20.58 -9.93
CA GLN A 146 -11.40 -21.03 -9.08
C GLN A 146 -12.66 -20.25 -9.40
N GLU A 147 -13.77 -20.98 -9.52
CA GLU A 147 -15.14 -20.44 -9.55
C GLU A 147 -15.73 -20.58 -8.14
N PHE A 148 -16.16 -19.46 -7.54
CA PHE A 148 -16.73 -19.41 -6.20
C PHE A 148 -18.26 -19.40 -6.25
N ALA A 149 -18.87 -18.83 -7.29
CA ALA A 149 -20.30 -18.82 -7.52
C ALA A 149 -20.63 -19.38 -8.91
N PRO A 150 -21.08 -20.65 -9.02
CA PRO A 150 -21.45 -21.21 -10.30
C PRO A 150 -22.64 -20.46 -10.95
N GLY A 151 -22.47 -20.06 -12.22
CA GLY A 151 -23.51 -19.40 -13.01
C GLY A 151 -23.32 -17.88 -13.17
N PRO A 152 -24.32 -17.13 -13.68
CA PRO A 152 -24.16 -15.70 -13.97
C PRO A 152 -24.21 -14.80 -12.72
N ALA A 153 -24.44 -15.37 -11.54
CA ALA A 153 -24.48 -14.61 -10.30
C ALA A 153 -23.06 -14.19 -9.92
N SER A 154 -22.79 -12.88 -9.95
CA SER A 154 -21.46 -12.36 -9.60
C SER A 154 -21.35 -12.19 -8.08
N LEU A 155 -20.24 -12.69 -7.52
CA LEU A 155 -19.78 -12.26 -6.21
C LEU A 155 -18.98 -10.96 -6.38
N PHE A 156 -19.07 -10.09 -5.39
CA PHE A 156 -18.03 -9.08 -5.24
C PHE A 156 -16.86 -9.72 -4.50
N LEU A 157 -15.77 -9.97 -5.23
CA LEU A 157 -14.54 -10.56 -4.73
C LEU A 157 -13.52 -9.46 -4.45
N ASP A 158 -13.08 -9.37 -3.20
CA ASP A 158 -12.19 -8.30 -2.73
C ASP A 158 -11.07 -8.83 -1.83
N ASP A 159 -10.09 -7.95 -1.55
CA ASP A 159 -8.96 -8.18 -0.63
C ASP A 159 -8.21 -9.50 -0.93
N LEU A 160 -7.80 -9.71 -2.19
CA LEU A 160 -7.04 -10.90 -2.59
C LEU A 160 -5.61 -10.82 -2.05
N THR A 161 -5.36 -11.50 -0.95
CA THR A 161 -4.11 -11.42 -0.19
C THR A 161 -3.29 -12.70 -0.30
N GLU A 162 -1.99 -12.59 -0.59
CA GLU A 162 -1.06 -13.71 -0.50
C GLU A 162 -0.86 -14.10 0.96
N TRP A 163 -0.97 -15.39 1.27
CA TRP A 163 -0.78 -15.90 2.62
C TRP A 163 -0.09 -17.27 2.60
N ASN A 164 1.23 -17.26 2.77
CA ASN A 164 2.08 -18.45 2.88
C ASN A 164 1.94 -19.42 1.71
N GLY A 165 2.06 -18.91 0.48
CA GLY A 165 1.92 -19.67 -0.75
C GLY A 165 0.47 -20.00 -1.12
N ARG A 166 -0.50 -19.37 -0.45
CA ARG A 166 -1.93 -19.47 -0.73
C ARG A 166 -2.51 -18.09 -0.97
N LEU A 167 -3.80 -18.05 -1.29
CA LEU A 167 -4.58 -16.83 -1.43
C LEU A 167 -5.68 -16.84 -0.39
N ALA A 168 -5.82 -15.75 0.36
CA ALA A 168 -7.01 -15.41 1.12
C ALA A 168 -7.80 -14.34 0.34
N LEU A 169 -9.13 -14.43 0.32
CA LEU A 169 -9.98 -13.43 -0.33
C LEU A 169 -11.35 -13.36 0.32
N VAL A 170 -11.96 -12.19 0.22
CA VAL A 170 -13.29 -11.93 0.74
C VAL A 170 -14.29 -12.00 -0.41
N ALA A 171 -15.35 -12.78 -0.20
CA ALA A 171 -16.46 -12.86 -1.13
C ALA A 171 -17.73 -12.30 -0.47
N TYR A 172 -18.31 -11.28 -1.09
CA TYR A 172 -19.58 -10.69 -0.71
C TYR A 172 -20.68 -11.22 -1.64
N GLY A 173 -21.71 -11.82 -1.05
CA GLY A 173 -22.92 -12.25 -1.73
C GLY A 173 -24.18 -11.82 -0.97
N ASP A 174 -25.34 -11.96 -1.60
CA ASP A 174 -26.62 -11.41 -1.13
C ASP A 174 -27.02 -11.78 0.31
N THR A 175 -26.55 -12.93 0.80
CA THR A 175 -26.92 -13.46 2.12
C THR A 175 -25.75 -13.65 3.06
N SER A 176 -24.51 -13.52 2.58
CA SER A 176 -23.33 -13.81 3.40
C SER A 176 -22.07 -13.15 2.87
N VAL A 177 -21.16 -12.88 3.81
CA VAL A 177 -19.76 -12.56 3.52
C VAL A 177 -18.89 -13.72 3.97
N THR A 178 -17.98 -14.16 3.10
CA THR A 178 -17.14 -15.35 3.32
C THR A 178 -15.68 -15.03 3.10
N LEU A 179 -14.82 -15.39 4.07
CA LEU A 179 -13.37 -15.44 3.88
C LEU A 179 -13.02 -16.83 3.31
N TRP A 180 -12.56 -16.83 2.06
CA TRP A 180 -12.07 -18.02 1.39
C TRP A 180 -10.56 -18.07 1.41
N VAL A 181 -10.02 -19.29 1.47
CA VAL A 181 -8.58 -19.53 1.33
C VAL A 181 -8.34 -20.68 0.37
N THR A 182 -7.47 -20.49 -0.61
CA THR A 182 -7.21 -21.46 -1.69
C THR A 182 -5.74 -21.51 -2.09
N GLY A 183 -5.28 -22.67 -2.56
CA GLY A 183 -3.95 -22.82 -3.17
C GLY A 183 -3.89 -22.41 -4.64
N GLY A 184 -4.93 -21.74 -5.16
CA GLY A 184 -5.01 -21.32 -6.56
C GLY A 184 -5.38 -22.44 -7.54
N ARG A 185 -5.81 -23.61 -7.04
CA ARG A 185 -6.31 -24.73 -7.84
C ARG A 185 -7.80 -24.92 -7.61
N ALA A 186 -8.53 -25.21 -8.69
CA ALA A 186 -9.96 -25.49 -8.64
C ALA A 186 -10.28 -26.61 -7.63
N GLY A 187 -11.28 -26.36 -6.78
CA GLY A 187 -11.78 -27.31 -5.77
C GLY A 187 -10.95 -27.37 -4.49
N THR A 188 -9.95 -26.50 -4.31
CA THR A 188 -9.11 -26.47 -3.09
C THR A 188 -9.47 -25.36 -2.11
N ALA A 189 -10.47 -24.55 -2.43
CA ALA A 189 -10.90 -23.45 -1.57
C ALA A 189 -11.58 -23.94 -0.28
N GLN A 190 -11.24 -23.31 0.84
CA GLN A 190 -11.78 -23.58 2.16
C GLN A 190 -12.37 -22.31 2.76
N VAL A 191 -13.48 -22.44 3.48
CA VAL A 191 -14.08 -21.33 4.23
C VAL A 191 -13.38 -21.20 5.57
N TYR A 192 -12.83 -20.02 5.85
CA TYR A 192 -12.19 -19.69 7.12
C TYR A 192 -13.10 -18.87 8.02
N PHE A 193 -13.98 -18.09 7.44
CA PHE A 193 -14.99 -17.31 8.14
C PHE A 193 -16.23 -17.18 7.27
N ARG A 194 -17.42 -17.19 7.89
CA ARG A 194 -18.67 -16.83 7.23
C ARG A 194 -19.54 -16.03 8.19
N GLY A 195 -19.94 -14.83 7.75
CA GLY A 195 -20.86 -13.94 8.45
C GLY A 195 -22.12 -13.66 7.60
N PRO A 196 -23.15 -13.04 8.20
CA PRO A 196 -24.32 -12.59 7.46
C PRO A 196 -23.98 -11.43 6.50
N ALA A 197 -24.89 -11.09 5.59
CA ALA A 197 -24.66 -10.13 4.48
C ALA A 197 -24.19 -8.73 4.92
N GLN A 198 -24.58 -8.26 6.11
CA GLN A 198 -24.15 -6.96 6.65
C GLN A 198 -22.73 -6.96 7.24
N THR A 199 -22.04 -8.10 7.22
CA THR A 199 -20.66 -8.17 7.72
C THR A 199 -19.74 -7.43 6.75
N VAL A 200 -18.78 -6.68 7.27
CA VAL A 200 -17.66 -6.14 6.49
C VAL A 200 -16.38 -6.80 6.99
N LEU A 201 -15.61 -7.38 6.07
CA LEU A 201 -14.34 -8.03 6.37
C LEU A 201 -13.25 -7.32 5.58
N PHE A 202 -12.22 -6.86 6.29
CA PHE A 202 -11.19 -6.00 5.72
C PHE A 202 -9.85 -6.20 6.44
N SER A 203 -8.80 -5.62 5.87
CA SER A 203 -7.44 -5.63 6.40
C SER A 203 -6.87 -7.05 6.56
N LEU A 204 -7.04 -7.92 5.55
CA LEU A 204 -6.39 -9.23 5.55
C LEU A 204 -4.87 -9.08 5.64
N THR A 205 -4.30 -9.43 6.80
CA THR A 205 -2.90 -9.13 7.14
C THR A 205 -2.15 -10.40 7.54
N PRO A 206 -1.35 -10.99 6.63
CA PRO A 206 -0.45 -12.09 6.93
C PRO A 206 0.64 -11.67 7.93
N VAL A 207 0.87 -12.49 8.96
CA VAL A 207 1.85 -12.18 10.02
C VAL A 207 2.64 -13.42 10.38
N GLY A 208 3.96 -13.27 10.49
CA GLY A 208 4.84 -14.38 10.81
C GLY A 208 4.80 -15.47 9.74
N ARG A 209 4.73 -16.74 10.18
CA ARG A 209 4.82 -17.91 9.28
C ARG A 209 3.48 -18.52 8.87
N ASP A 210 2.41 -18.22 9.58
CA ASP A 210 1.17 -19.00 9.49
C ASP A 210 -0.08 -18.26 9.96
N ARG A 211 0.03 -16.99 10.38
CA ARG A 211 -1.13 -16.24 10.86
C ARG A 211 -1.69 -15.31 9.79
N LEU A 212 -3.00 -15.17 9.81
CA LEU A 212 -3.74 -14.14 9.10
C LEU A 212 -4.59 -13.39 10.11
N PHE A 213 -4.33 -12.11 10.29
CA PHE A 213 -5.18 -11.21 11.05
C PHE A 213 -6.16 -10.54 10.09
N PHE A 214 -7.34 -10.21 10.59
CA PHE A 214 -8.35 -9.49 9.82
C PHE A 214 -9.35 -8.84 10.77
N LEU A 215 -10.06 -7.84 10.25
CA LEU A 215 -11.08 -7.11 10.99
C LEU A 215 -12.46 -7.54 10.51
N VAL A 216 -13.39 -7.59 11.46
CA VAL A 216 -14.77 -7.96 11.21
C VAL A 216 -15.68 -6.93 11.87
N ASP A 217 -16.38 -6.14 11.06
CA ASP A 217 -17.56 -5.40 11.48
C ASP A 217 -18.81 -6.23 11.16
N ARG A 218 -19.77 -6.28 12.07
CA ARG A 218 -21.06 -7.00 11.91
C ARG A 218 -22.22 -6.04 11.64
N GLY A 219 -21.92 -4.85 11.13
CA GLY A 219 -22.88 -3.79 10.82
C GLY A 219 -23.19 -2.91 12.02
N GLN A 220 -22.24 -2.74 12.94
CA GLN A 220 -22.37 -1.88 14.12
C GLN A 220 -21.49 -0.63 14.05
N GLY A 221 -20.62 -0.50 13.04
CA GLY A 221 -19.66 0.61 12.99
C GLY A 221 -18.45 0.39 13.91
N GLU A 222 -18.26 -0.82 14.44
CA GLU A 222 -17.14 -1.21 15.30
C GLU A 222 -16.56 -2.54 14.81
N ALA A 223 -15.28 -2.82 15.13
CA ALA A 223 -14.60 -3.99 14.59
C ALA A 223 -14.00 -4.90 15.66
N ASP A 224 -14.17 -6.19 15.44
CA ASP A 224 -13.42 -7.23 16.13
C ASP A 224 -12.13 -7.53 15.37
N LEU A 225 -11.00 -7.61 16.09
CA LEU A 225 -9.78 -8.22 15.59
C LEU A 225 -9.90 -9.74 15.65
N TRP A 226 -9.74 -10.40 14.51
CA TRP A 226 -9.71 -11.86 14.38
C TRP A 226 -8.32 -12.34 14.00
N VAL A 227 -8.06 -13.62 14.27
CA VAL A 227 -6.86 -14.32 13.81
C VAL A 227 -7.20 -15.71 13.31
N SER A 228 -6.55 -16.13 12.23
CA SER A 228 -6.46 -17.53 11.81
C SER A 228 -5.04 -18.05 11.96
N TRP A 229 -4.89 -19.24 12.52
CA TRP A 229 -3.62 -19.98 12.62
C TRP A 229 -3.52 -21.04 11.53
N GLY A 230 -3.69 -20.61 10.29
CA GLY A 230 -3.46 -21.43 9.10
C GLY A 230 -4.56 -22.42 8.75
N VAL A 231 -5.54 -22.70 9.62
CA VAL A 231 -6.66 -23.64 9.35
C VAL A 231 -8.01 -23.10 9.85
N PRO A 232 -9.15 -23.52 9.26
CA PRO A 232 -10.47 -23.02 9.65
C PRO A 232 -10.80 -23.18 11.13
N LEU A 233 -10.45 -24.33 11.74
CA LEU A 233 -10.74 -24.61 13.16
C LEU A 233 -10.02 -23.68 14.13
N PHE A 234 -8.88 -23.10 13.72
CA PHE A 234 -8.13 -22.13 14.53
C PHE A 234 -8.30 -20.71 13.96
N THR A 235 -9.55 -20.36 13.63
CA THR A 235 -9.96 -19.02 13.23
C THR A 235 -10.98 -18.49 14.23
N PHE A 236 -10.62 -17.46 14.99
CA PHE A 236 -11.43 -16.99 16.13
C PHE A 236 -11.22 -15.50 16.42
N PRO A 237 -12.19 -14.83 17.06
CA PRO A 237 -12.04 -13.43 17.47
C PRO A 237 -11.04 -13.35 18.63
N LEU A 238 -10.21 -12.32 18.62
CA LEU A 238 -9.30 -11.99 19.72
C LEU A 238 -9.88 -10.92 20.62
N ARG A 239 -10.32 -9.80 20.03
CA ARG A 239 -10.70 -8.64 20.81
C ARG A 239 -11.62 -7.73 20.03
N HIS A 240 -12.64 -7.25 20.70
CA HIS A 240 -13.50 -6.18 20.23
C HIS A 240 -12.87 -4.81 20.52
N PHE A 241 -12.95 -3.89 19.56
CA PHE A 241 -12.53 -2.51 19.69
C PHE A 241 -13.72 -1.59 19.37
N ALA A 242 -14.10 -0.79 20.37
CA ALA A 242 -15.10 0.27 20.22
C ALA A 242 -14.47 1.52 19.60
N GLY A 243 -15.32 2.39 19.04
CA GLY A 243 -14.91 3.61 18.35
C GLY A 243 -14.44 3.34 16.92
N ASP A 244 -13.48 4.14 16.44
CA ASP A 244 -12.93 3.98 15.10
C ASP A 244 -12.28 2.60 14.92
N TYR A 245 -12.33 2.09 13.70
CA TYR A 245 -11.79 0.78 13.40
C TYR A 245 -10.29 0.72 13.70
N PRO A 246 -9.79 -0.43 14.20
CA PRO A 246 -8.36 -0.65 14.18
C PRO A 246 -7.81 -0.42 12.78
N SER A 247 -6.75 0.37 12.67
CA SER A 247 -6.21 0.78 11.37
C SER A 247 -4.74 0.44 11.23
N GLU A 248 -4.30 0.37 9.97
CA GLU A 248 -2.89 0.16 9.60
C GLU A 248 -2.27 -1.10 10.20
N LEU A 249 -2.98 -2.24 10.13
CA LEU A 249 -2.45 -3.54 10.58
C LEU A 249 -1.10 -3.82 9.90
N THR A 250 -0.02 -3.64 10.66
CA THR A 250 1.35 -3.63 10.17
C THR A 250 2.13 -4.78 10.80
N PRO A 251 2.50 -5.80 10.02
CA PRO A 251 3.34 -6.88 10.49
C PRO A 251 4.75 -6.41 10.85
N LEU A 252 5.25 -6.85 12.00
CA LEU A 252 6.66 -6.78 12.37
C LEU A 252 7.05 -8.09 13.06
N GLY A 253 7.81 -8.92 12.33
CA GLY A 253 8.14 -10.27 12.76
C GLY A 253 6.89 -11.13 12.95
N ASN A 254 6.67 -11.59 14.18
CA ASN A 254 5.53 -12.43 14.56
C ASN A 254 4.36 -11.65 15.15
N THR A 255 4.40 -10.32 15.13
CA THR A 255 3.42 -9.45 15.78
C THR A 255 2.79 -8.52 14.75
N VAL A 256 1.49 -8.25 14.86
CA VAL A 256 0.84 -7.14 14.15
C VAL A 256 0.73 -5.95 15.08
N TYR A 257 1.00 -4.77 14.55
CA TYR A 257 0.80 -3.48 15.21
C TYR A 257 -0.31 -2.72 14.49
N PHE A 258 -1.09 -1.94 15.22
CA PHE A 258 -2.22 -1.19 14.67
C PHE A 258 -2.60 -0.06 15.63
N MET A 259 -3.24 0.99 15.10
CA MET A 259 -3.91 2.00 15.94
C MET A 259 -5.26 1.46 16.37
N ALA A 260 -5.67 1.65 17.63
CA ALA A 260 -7.04 1.37 18.06
C ALA A 260 -7.43 2.14 19.33
N GLY A 261 -8.74 2.33 19.52
CA GLY A 261 -9.33 3.00 20.68
C GLY A 261 -9.69 4.47 20.46
N ALA A 262 -9.49 4.99 19.25
CA ALA A 262 -9.90 6.35 18.88
C ALA A 262 -11.43 6.48 18.83
N GLU A 263 -11.93 7.69 19.04
CA GLU A 263 -13.35 7.99 18.80
C GLU A 263 -13.66 7.88 17.30
N GLY A 264 -14.80 7.26 16.98
CA GLY A 264 -15.26 7.08 15.61
C GLY A 264 -15.67 8.40 14.95
N PHE A 265 -15.51 8.48 13.64
CA PHE A 265 -15.85 9.68 12.87
C PHE A 265 -17.34 10.07 12.99
N PHE A 266 -18.23 9.11 13.22
CA PHE A 266 -19.67 9.36 13.38
C PHE A 266 -20.08 9.48 14.86
N GLY A 267 -19.11 9.60 15.77
CA GLY A 267 -19.33 9.80 17.21
C GLY A 267 -19.44 8.50 18.01
N GLU A 268 -18.99 7.37 17.47
CA GLU A 268 -18.84 6.12 18.20
C GLU A 268 -17.81 6.30 19.31
N PRO A 269 -18.15 6.09 20.60
CA PRO A 269 -17.23 6.36 21.69
C PRO A 269 -16.03 5.41 21.65
N GLY A 270 -14.82 5.97 21.62
CA GLY A 270 -13.56 5.23 21.76
C GLY A 270 -13.25 4.80 23.20
N ASP A 271 -11.98 4.51 23.50
CA ASP A 271 -11.54 4.22 24.87
C ASP A 271 -11.56 5.51 25.72
N PRO A 272 -12.44 5.62 26.74
CA PRO A 272 -12.63 6.86 27.49
C PRO A 272 -11.48 7.20 28.43
N LEU A 273 -10.51 6.30 28.60
CA LEU A 273 -9.38 6.49 29.50
C LEU A 273 -8.09 6.78 28.75
N PHE A 274 -7.94 6.24 27.54
CA PHE A 274 -6.66 6.22 26.83
C PHE A 274 -6.74 6.70 25.38
N GLY A 275 -7.94 6.89 24.83
CA GLY A 275 -8.09 7.27 23.42
C GLY A 275 -7.44 6.30 22.45
N GLY A 276 -7.12 6.82 21.25
CA GLY A 276 -6.46 6.05 20.20
C GLY A 276 -4.96 5.93 20.45
N GLU A 277 -4.49 4.69 20.59
CA GLU A 277 -3.11 4.37 20.96
C GLU A 277 -2.52 3.26 20.09
N LEU A 278 -1.22 3.03 20.21
CA LEU A 278 -0.55 1.93 19.51
C LEU A 278 -0.83 0.61 20.23
N TRP A 279 -1.44 -0.33 19.52
CA TRP A 279 -1.69 -1.69 19.97
C TRP A 279 -0.79 -2.68 19.24
N LYS A 280 -0.63 -3.86 19.85
CA LYS A 280 0.01 -5.00 19.23
C LYS A 280 -0.72 -6.29 19.52
N SER A 281 -0.57 -7.29 18.66
CA SER A 281 -1.05 -8.66 18.89
C SER A 281 -0.09 -9.70 18.32
N ASP A 282 0.14 -10.77 19.08
CA ASP A 282 0.85 -11.98 18.63
C ASP A 282 -0.10 -13.11 18.21
N GLY A 283 -1.41 -12.85 18.23
CA GLY A 283 -2.45 -13.84 17.93
C GLY A 283 -3.07 -14.48 19.17
N THR A 284 -2.69 -14.03 20.38
CA THR A 284 -3.26 -14.48 21.65
C THR A 284 -3.99 -13.35 22.38
N LEU A 285 -4.91 -13.70 23.28
CA LEU A 285 -5.64 -12.71 24.10
C LEU A 285 -4.68 -11.86 24.96
N LEU A 286 -3.68 -12.49 25.59
CA LEU A 286 -2.72 -11.79 26.45
C LEU A 286 -1.71 -10.95 25.65
N GLY A 287 -1.34 -11.40 24.46
CA GLY A 287 -0.46 -10.65 23.57
C GLY A 287 -1.15 -9.49 22.87
N THR A 288 -2.49 -9.44 22.87
CA THR A 288 -3.30 -8.36 22.29
C THR A 288 -3.50 -7.22 23.30
N ARG A 289 -2.58 -6.25 23.27
CA ARG A 289 -2.50 -5.16 24.27
C ARG A 289 -1.88 -3.88 23.71
N ARG A 290 -2.17 -2.74 24.35
CA ARG A 290 -1.45 -1.49 24.11
C ARG A 290 0.05 -1.64 24.34
N VAL A 291 0.83 -0.97 23.51
CA VAL A 291 2.30 -0.92 23.60
C VAL A 291 2.71 0.08 24.68
N LYS A 292 2.19 1.31 24.58
CA LYS A 292 2.40 2.43 25.50
C LYS A 292 1.19 3.35 25.37
N ASP A 293 0.86 4.01 26.48
CA ASP A 293 -0.01 5.19 26.51
C ASP A 293 0.90 6.39 26.28
N VAL A 294 1.04 6.83 25.02
CA VAL A 294 2.02 7.85 24.64
C VAL A 294 1.54 9.24 25.04
N ASN A 295 0.25 9.53 24.83
CA ASN A 295 -0.40 10.75 25.31
C ASN A 295 -1.48 10.38 26.35
N PRO A 296 -1.18 10.51 27.65
CA PRO A 296 -2.10 10.09 28.69
C PRO A 296 -3.43 10.84 28.66
N GLY A 297 -4.52 10.09 28.54
CA GLY A 297 -5.89 10.61 28.60
C GLY A 297 -6.74 10.18 27.40
N PRO A 298 -8.00 10.65 27.33
CA PRO A 298 -8.95 10.21 26.30
C PRO A 298 -8.62 10.69 24.88
N GLU A 299 -7.75 11.69 24.73
CA GLU A 299 -7.33 12.17 23.40
C GLU A 299 -6.41 11.15 22.71
N GLY A 300 -5.57 10.46 23.48
CA GLY A 300 -4.58 9.50 22.98
C GLY A 300 -3.55 10.12 22.03
N SER A 301 -2.64 9.28 21.56
CA SER A 301 -1.54 9.70 20.67
C SER A 301 -1.85 9.60 19.17
N LEU A 302 -2.97 8.94 18.85
CA LEU A 302 -3.48 8.69 17.49
C LEU A 302 -2.39 8.27 16.50
N PRO A 303 -1.67 7.15 16.71
CA PRO A 303 -0.58 6.73 15.82
C PRO A 303 -1.03 6.55 14.37
N SER A 304 -0.21 6.97 13.41
CA SER A 304 -0.44 6.72 11.97
C SER A 304 0.86 6.51 11.20
N GLY A 305 0.75 6.04 9.96
CA GLY A 305 1.89 5.78 9.09
C GLY A 305 2.77 4.64 9.61
N LEU A 306 2.19 3.63 10.24
CA LEU A 306 2.90 2.50 10.85
C LEU A 306 3.79 1.82 9.80
N THR A 307 5.11 1.89 10.01
CA THR A 307 6.11 1.43 9.05
C THR A 307 7.16 0.59 9.75
N ALA A 308 7.28 -0.68 9.36
CA ALA A 308 8.31 -1.58 9.87
C ALA A 308 9.65 -1.36 9.15
N MET A 309 10.73 -1.18 9.90
CA MET A 309 12.09 -1.08 9.36
C MET A 309 13.11 -1.61 10.37
N ASN A 310 14.05 -2.44 9.90
CA ASN A 310 15.19 -2.93 10.70
C ASN A 310 14.80 -3.51 12.09
N GLY A 311 13.67 -4.21 12.17
CA GLY A 311 13.21 -4.83 13.43
C GLY A 311 12.47 -3.89 14.40
N ARG A 312 12.21 -2.65 14.00
CA ARG A 312 11.43 -1.66 14.76
C ARG A 312 10.23 -1.18 13.96
N LEU A 313 9.27 -0.60 14.65
CA LEU A 313 8.13 0.09 14.05
C LEU A 313 8.34 1.60 14.19
N TYR A 314 8.08 2.36 13.13
CA TYR A 314 8.12 3.81 13.06
C TYR A 314 6.73 4.34 12.72
N PHE A 315 6.35 5.47 13.32
CA PHE A 315 5.00 6.03 13.17
C PHE A 315 4.96 7.49 13.58
N ALA A 316 3.96 8.22 13.11
CA ALA A 316 3.65 9.57 13.59
C ALA A 316 2.71 9.49 14.80
N ALA A 317 3.00 10.21 15.88
CA ALA A 317 2.16 10.28 17.07
C ALA A 317 2.37 11.59 17.83
N ASP A 318 1.37 12.00 18.59
CA ASP A 318 1.41 13.16 19.47
C ASP A 318 1.51 12.69 20.94
N ASP A 319 2.37 13.29 21.75
CA ASP A 319 2.50 13.01 23.19
C ASP A 319 1.91 14.13 24.08
N GLY A 320 1.23 15.10 23.48
CA GLY A 320 0.68 16.27 24.15
C GLY A 320 1.72 17.33 24.53
N VAL A 321 3.00 17.12 24.21
CA VAL A 321 4.11 18.01 24.57
C VAL A 321 4.87 18.51 23.35
N HIS A 322 5.23 17.62 22.43
CA HIS A 322 6.03 17.91 21.23
C HIS A 322 5.18 18.00 19.96
N GLY A 323 3.84 17.94 20.10
CA GLY A 323 2.94 17.79 18.97
C GLY A 323 3.17 16.48 18.22
N ARG A 324 2.61 16.37 17.02
CA ARG A 324 2.71 15.15 16.20
C ARG A 324 4.07 15.04 15.54
N GLU A 325 4.87 14.09 15.99
CA GLU A 325 6.27 13.87 15.58
C GLU A 325 6.55 12.42 15.18
N LEU A 326 7.78 12.13 14.76
CA LEU A 326 8.21 10.77 14.39
C LEU A 326 8.60 9.98 15.64
N TRP A 327 7.94 8.86 15.88
CA TRP A 327 8.18 7.93 16.97
C TRP A 327 8.70 6.58 16.48
N SER A 328 9.34 5.83 17.37
CA SER A 328 9.73 4.45 17.13
C SER A 328 9.42 3.55 18.32
N THR A 329 9.20 2.26 18.07
CA THR A 329 9.05 1.24 19.12
C THR A 329 9.71 -0.08 18.74
N ASP A 330 10.21 -0.81 19.76
CA ASP A 330 10.55 -2.24 19.68
C ASP A 330 9.37 -3.15 20.12
N GLY A 331 8.21 -2.55 20.37
CA GLY A 331 7.02 -3.22 20.91
C GLY A 331 6.94 -3.22 22.42
N THR A 332 7.86 -2.59 23.15
CA THR A 332 7.79 -2.38 24.60
C THR A 332 7.49 -0.92 24.94
N SER A 333 6.90 -0.69 26.12
CA SER A 333 6.66 0.68 26.61
C SER A 333 7.97 1.47 26.75
N GLN A 334 9.04 0.85 27.28
CA GLN A 334 10.34 1.51 27.45
C GLN A 334 11.03 1.81 26.11
N GLY A 335 10.91 0.91 25.13
CA GLY A 335 11.48 1.09 23.80
C GLY A 335 10.65 1.97 22.86
N THR A 336 9.52 2.51 23.34
CA THR A 336 8.65 3.45 22.60
C THR A 336 9.07 4.88 22.89
N VAL A 337 9.77 5.49 21.94
CA VAL A 337 10.51 6.75 22.10
C VAL A 337 10.35 7.66 20.89
N LEU A 338 10.39 8.97 21.14
CA LEU A 338 10.48 10.00 20.11
C LEU A 338 11.80 9.81 19.34
N VAL A 339 11.75 9.76 18.01
CA VAL A 339 12.95 9.67 17.17
C VAL A 339 13.68 11.00 17.18
N GLN A 340 12.95 12.07 16.87
CA GLN A 340 13.43 13.43 16.89
C GLN A 340 12.24 14.39 16.96
N ASP A 341 12.33 15.40 17.83
CA ASP A 341 11.47 16.59 17.79
C ASP A 341 11.94 17.47 16.62
N LEU A 342 11.29 17.31 15.46
CA LEU A 342 11.74 17.95 14.23
C LEU A 342 11.29 19.42 14.17
N GLU A 343 10.10 19.74 14.69
CA GLU A 343 9.60 21.10 14.88
C GLU A 343 9.38 21.38 16.38
N PRO A 344 10.34 22.03 17.07
CA PRO A 344 10.29 22.19 18.51
C PRO A 344 9.03 22.86 19.05
N GLY A 345 8.38 22.20 20.01
CA GLY A 345 7.20 22.69 20.71
C GLY A 345 5.92 21.95 20.34
N PRO A 346 4.73 22.44 20.76
CA PRO A 346 3.50 21.65 20.70
C PRO A 346 2.85 21.59 19.31
N VAL A 347 3.46 22.20 18.28
CA VAL A 347 2.91 22.20 16.91
C VAL A 347 3.28 20.90 16.18
N GLY A 348 4.49 20.41 16.37
CA GLY A 348 5.03 19.21 15.73
C GLY A 348 5.20 19.32 14.20
N SER A 349 5.93 18.37 13.64
CA SER A 349 6.26 18.33 12.21
C SER A 349 5.25 17.55 11.35
N THR A 350 4.28 16.88 11.97
CA THR A 350 3.23 16.08 11.32
C THR A 350 3.75 15.11 10.23
N PRO A 351 4.58 14.12 10.59
CA PRO A 351 5.11 13.16 9.60
C PRO A 351 4.02 12.36 8.91
N THR A 352 4.12 12.22 7.58
CA THR A 352 3.19 11.47 6.72
C THR A 352 3.94 10.75 5.60
N ALA A 353 3.24 9.86 4.87
CA ALA A 353 3.81 9.14 3.73
C ALA A 353 5.12 8.40 4.07
N LEU A 354 5.17 7.78 5.25
CA LEU A 354 6.31 6.99 5.70
C LEU A 354 6.50 5.79 4.76
N ALA A 355 7.74 5.52 4.39
CA ALA A 355 8.11 4.38 3.56
C ALA A 355 9.50 3.87 3.96
N ALA A 356 9.63 2.57 4.19
CA ALA A 356 10.91 1.93 4.46
C ALA A 356 11.42 1.21 3.21
N THR A 357 12.65 1.51 2.80
CA THR A 357 13.29 0.85 1.66
C THR A 357 14.81 0.84 1.83
N ASP A 358 15.44 -0.30 1.53
CA ASP A 358 16.89 -0.53 1.69
C ASP A 358 17.47 -0.10 3.06
N GLY A 359 16.68 -0.29 4.13
CA GLY A 359 17.08 0.04 5.51
C GLY A 359 17.02 1.52 5.86
N TRP A 360 16.38 2.35 5.03
CA TRP A 360 16.12 3.77 5.28
C TRP A 360 14.63 4.05 5.36
N LEU A 361 14.25 4.97 6.25
CA LEU A 361 12.91 5.51 6.36
C LEU A 361 12.87 6.83 5.62
N PHE A 362 11.95 6.97 4.67
CA PHE A 362 11.63 8.21 3.97
C PHE A 362 10.24 8.67 4.38
N PHE A 363 10.03 9.98 4.49
CA PHE A 363 8.74 10.53 4.90
C PHE A 363 8.63 12.00 4.52
N SER A 364 7.41 12.52 4.62
CA SER A 364 7.12 13.93 4.47
C SER A 364 6.85 14.56 5.84
N ALA A 365 7.42 15.73 6.12
CA ALA A 365 7.18 16.47 7.35
C ALA A 365 7.32 17.96 7.13
N ALA A 366 6.61 18.75 7.93
CA ALA A 366 6.58 20.20 7.86
C ALA A 366 7.43 20.83 8.96
N THR A 367 8.13 21.90 8.63
CA THR A 367 8.80 22.78 9.62
C THR A 367 8.48 24.23 9.30
N ALA A 368 8.54 25.11 10.30
CA ALA A 368 8.32 26.53 10.10
C ALA A 368 9.30 27.12 9.06
N ALA A 369 10.53 26.60 9.02
CA ALA A 369 11.58 27.10 8.13
C ALA A 369 11.43 26.65 6.65
N ARG A 370 10.75 25.53 6.38
CA ARG A 370 10.78 24.89 5.05
C ARG A 370 9.43 24.46 4.49
N GLY A 371 8.33 24.62 5.23
CA GLY A 371 7.07 23.98 4.81
C GLY A 371 7.19 22.45 4.82
N ARG A 372 6.26 21.76 4.13
CA ARG A 372 6.21 20.28 4.06
C ARG A 372 7.12 19.75 2.96
N GLU A 373 8.22 19.13 3.36
CA GLU A 373 9.30 18.65 2.46
C GLU A 373 9.64 17.17 2.70
N ALA A 374 10.60 16.65 1.93
CA ALA A 374 11.03 15.26 1.97
C ALA A 374 12.19 15.05 2.95
N TRP A 375 12.05 14.06 3.84
CA TRP A 375 12.99 13.73 4.90
C TRP A 375 13.34 12.25 4.89
N TYR A 376 14.46 11.92 5.54
CA TYR A 376 14.90 10.55 5.72
C TYR A 376 15.62 10.31 7.05
N SER A 377 15.64 9.06 7.50
CA SER A 377 16.36 8.60 8.69
C SER A 377 16.81 7.15 8.51
N ASP A 378 17.93 6.76 9.13
CA ASP A 378 18.30 5.34 9.30
C ASP A 378 17.62 4.70 10.51
N GLY A 379 16.82 5.48 11.25
CA GLY A 379 16.04 5.02 12.37
C GLY A 379 16.74 5.16 13.74
N GLU A 380 17.97 5.67 13.77
CA GLU A 380 18.62 6.09 15.01
C GLU A 380 18.04 7.42 15.52
N SER A 381 17.95 7.56 16.85
CA SER A 381 17.42 8.79 17.48
C SER A 381 18.29 10.00 17.15
N GLY A 382 17.65 11.12 16.83
CA GLY A 382 18.31 12.38 16.46
C GLY A 382 18.96 12.39 15.07
N ARG A 383 18.72 11.37 14.24
CA ARG A 383 19.30 11.25 12.89
C ARG A 383 18.23 11.35 11.80
N VAL A 384 17.50 12.46 11.79
CA VAL A 384 16.61 12.87 10.69
C VAL A 384 17.28 13.93 9.83
N GLN A 385 17.23 13.78 8.51
CA GLN A 385 17.83 14.69 7.53
C GLN A 385 16.86 15.02 6.40
N SER A 386 16.89 16.25 5.88
CA SER A 386 16.13 16.63 4.68
C SER A 386 16.83 16.13 3.42
N LEU A 387 16.09 15.65 2.41
CA LEU A 387 16.65 15.30 1.11
C LEU A 387 17.06 16.55 0.31
N ARG A 388 16.07 17.28 -0.21
CA ARG A 388 16.21 18.54 -0.94
C ARG A 388 14.94 19.35 -0.70
N ASP A 389 15.10 20.66 -0.56
CA ASP A 389 13.99 21.60 -0.53
C ASP A 389 13.49 21.80 -1.98
N ILE A 390 12.28 21.32 -2.26
CA ILE A 390 11.69 21.32 -3.61
C ILE A 390 10.83 22.56 -3.81
N ALA A 391 10.11 22.99 -2.77
CA ALA A 391 9.26 24.19 -2.81
C ALA A 391 9.83 25.27 -1.87
N PRO A 392 10.77 26.12 -2.33
CA PRO A 392 11.42 27.09 -1.47
C PRO A 392 10.46 28.17 -0.92
N ALA A 393 10.92 28.91 0.09
CA ALA A 393 10.21 30.04 0.72
C ALA A 393 8.96 29.66 1.53
N HIS A 394 9.02 28.57 2.31
CA HIS A 394 7.96 28.06 3.18
C HIS A 394 6.74 27.46 2.46
N LEU A 395 6.81 27.36 1.12
CA LEU A 395 5.87 26.54 0.37
C LEU A 395 6.16 25.06 0.67
N GLY A 396 5.14 24.21 0.60
CA GLY A 396 5.31 22.77 0.85
C GLY A 396 5.22 21.99 -0.45
N SER A 397 6.17 21.08 -0.69
CA SER A 397 6.14 20.18 -1.84
C SER A 397 5.26 18.94 -1.64
N ASN A 398 4.76 18.68 -0.43
CA ASN A 398 3.86 17.55 -0.11
C ASN A 398 4.32 16.18 -0.68
N PRO A 399 5.58 15.76 -0.45
CA PRO A 399 6.13 14.58 -1.09
C PRO A 399 5.48 13.27 -0.61
N ARG A 400 5.30 12.32 -1.52
CA ARG A 400 4.65 11.03 -1.25
C ARG A 400 5.15 9.91 -2.17
N GLY A 401 4.84 8.66 -1.82
CA GLY A 401 5.13 7.50 -2.67
C GLY A 401 6.63 7.24 -2.84
N PHE A 402 7.41 7.33 -1.76
CA PHE A 402 8.86 7.12 -1.81
C PHE A 402 9.22 5.69 -2.21
N VAL A 403 10.01 5.55 -3.27
CA VAL A 403 10.51 4.26 -3.77
C VAL A 403 11.99 4.42 -4.07
N ARG A 404 12.82 3.46 -3.64
CA ARG A 404 14.23 3.44 -4.02
C ARG A 404 14.46 2.47 -5.17
N SER A 405 15.23 2.92 -6.15
CA SER A 405 15.72 2.05 -7.22
C SER A 405 17.09 2.54 -7.70
N GLY A 406 18.05 1.61 -7.75
CA GLY A 406 19.43 1.94 -8.09
C GLY A 406 20.06 2.98 -7.14
N SER A 407 20.46 4.12 -7.69
CA SER A 407 21.15 5.20 -6.98
C SER A 407 20.22 6.37 -6.64
N TYR A 408 18.91 6.20 -6.81
CA TYR A 408 17.93 7.27 -6.65
C TYR A 408 16.83 6.88 -5.68
N VAL A 409 16.34 7.89 -4.96
CA VAL A 409 15.00 7.85 -4.36
C VAL A 409 14.05 8.59 -5.28
N PHE A 410 12.93 7.95 -5.57
CA PHE A 410 11.83 8.42 -6.39
C PHE A 410 10.65 8.75 -5.50
N PHE A 411 9.91 9.80 -5.83
CA PHE A 411 8.70 10.19 -5.12
C PHE A 411 7.92 11.18 -5.97
N VAL A 412 6.67 11.44 -5.59
CA VAL A 412 5.82 12.47 -6.19
C VAL A 412 5.87 13.71 -5.32
N ALA A 413 5.99 14.90 -5.90
CA ALA A 413 5.95 16.15 -5.15
C ALA A 413 5.46 17.32 -6.02
N ASN A 414 4.85 18.30 -5.35
CA ASN A 414 4.40 19.55 -5.93
C ASN A 414 5.54 20.57 -6.02
N HIS A 415 5.66 21.22 -7.16
CA HIS A 415 6.49 22.41 -7.32
C HIS A 415 5.60 23.62 -7.66
N PRO A 416 5.85 24.81 -7.08
CA PRO A 416 4.99 25.98 -7.25
C PRO A 416 4.70 26.36 -8.71
N ASP A 417 5.65 26.10 -9.61
CA ASP A 417 5.56 26.45 -11.04
C ASP A 417 5.25 25.26 -11.97
N GLN A 418 5.28 24.02 -11.47
CA GLN A 418 5.16 22.80 -12.31
C GLN A 418 4.01 21.87 -11.87
N GLY A 419 3.28 22.21 -10.81
CA GLY A 419 2.27 21.30 -10.26
C GLY A 419 2.90 20.02 -9.69
N GLU A 420 2.14 18.92 -9.71
CA GLU A 420 2.55 17.63 -9.17
C GLU A 420 3.32 16.79 -10.20
N GLU A 421 4.59 16.49 -9.92
CA GLU A 421 5.50 15.81 -10.86
C GLU A 421 6.26 14.65 -10.19
N PRO A 422 6.85 13.72 -10.98
CA PRO A 422 7.70 12.67 -10.43
C PRO A 422 9.11 13.22 -10.24
N TRP A 423 9.69 12.98 -9.07
CA TRP A 423 11.02 13.42 -8.71
C TRP A 423 11.95 12.23 -8.56
N ALA A 424 13.22 12.44 -8.90
CA ALA A 424 14.30 11.51 -8.65
C ALA A 424 15.47 12.29 -8.04
N LEU A 425 15.89 11.92 -6.83
CA LEU A 425 17.04 12.52 -6.17
C LEU A 425 18.14 11.47 -5.98
N PRO A 426 19.41 11.78 -6.30
CA PRO A 426 20.52 10.89 -5.99
C PRO A 426 20.57 10.59 -4.50
N PHE A 427 20.59 9.31 -4.16
CA PHE A 427 20.70 8.82 -2.79
C PHE A 427 21.74 7.70 -2.72
N LEU A 428 23.00 8.11 -2.58
CA LEU A 428 24.13 7.21 -2.39
C LEU A 428 24.38 7.04 -0.90
N THR A 429 24.16 5.83 -0.39
CA THR A 429 24.53 5.52 0.99
C THR A 429 26.05 5.52 1.12
N ALA A 430 26.56 6.02 2.25
CA ALA A 430 27.98 6.06 2.59
C ALA A 430 28.54 4.64 2.81
N GLY A 431 28.62 3.87 1.73
CA GLY A 431 29.20 2.52 1.64
C GLY A 431 29.73 2.22 0.23
N ARG A 432 29.59 3.15 -0.72
CA ARG A 432 30.13 3.07 -2.08
C ARG A 432 31.07 4.20 -2.45
N CYS A 433 31.58 4.96 -1.48
CA CYS A 433 32.85 5.67 -1.66
C CYS A 433 33.99 4.65 -1.54
N GLY A 434 34.06 3.71 -2.50
CA GLY A 434 35.27 2.96 -2.75
C GLY A 434 36.33 3.96 -3.23
N ARG A 435 37.46 3.96 -2.52
CA ARG A 435 38.69 4.72 -2.80
C ARG A 435 38.92 4.90 -4.32
N PHE A 436 38.73 6.13 -4.80
CA PHE A 436 39.48 6.62 -5.94
C PHE A 436 40.59 7.52 -5.37
N GLY A 437 41.80 6.99 -5.38
CA GLY A 437 43.06 7.54 -4.85
C GLY A 437 44.00 6.34 -4.67
N ASP A 438 45.07 6.18 -5.44
CA ASP A 438 45.87 7.08 -6.28
C ASP A 438 46.19 6.45 -7.65
#